data_AF-A0A434AZD8-F1
#
_entry.id   AF-A0A434AZD8-F1
#
_cell.length_a   1.000
_cell.length_b   1.000
_cell.length_c   1.000
_cell.angle_alpha   90.00
_cell.angle_beta   90.00
_cell.angle_gamma   90.00
#
_symmetry.space_group_name_H-M   'P 1'
#
loop_
_entity.id
_entity.type
_entity.pdbx_description
1 polymer ?
#
loop_
_entity_poly.entity_id
_entity_poly.type
_entity_poly.pdbx_seq_one_letter_code
_entity_poly.pdbx_strand_id
1 'polypeptide(L)'
;MGYVLLFIFFICICFIAGWNTLGTILVVATVVIIIVAIIFSEKDKEERNEREKKIKEAKAKRKQELQNVIIPAYNESRTELINKYGDPTKVFVLKQYSLDKEIIAFEESKRIWICGKNFQMKSILSCTFTDDKKVVKGQITSTTKANSGNMVKRAVVGDVLLGGAGAVIGGSTAKKSTITTQDDDKVYHDYTVIINVDSLSEPIIRVHIGSDRKTLNEIVGLMNVIINRK
;
A
#
# COMPACT_ATOMS: atom_id res chain seq x y z
N MET A 1 30.53 15.56 -6.28
CA MET A 1 31.48 16.21 -7.21
C MET A 1 31.26 17.72 -7.38
N GLY A 2 30.02 18.24 -7.36
CA GLY A 2 29.78 19.69 -7.56
C GLY A 2 30.43 20.63 -6.53
N TYR A 3 30.50 20.25 -5.25
CA TYR A 3 31.06 21.10 -4.19
C TYR A 3 32.58 21.33 -4.29
N VAL A 4 33.32 20.37 -4.84
CA VAL A 4 34.78 20.46 -5.01
C VAL A 4 35.14 21.45 -6.13
N LEU A 5 34.37 21.45 -7.22
CA LEU A 5 34.53 22.40 -8.33
C LEU A 5 34.20 23.84 -7.92
N LEU A 6 33.14 24.03 -7.12
CA LEU A 6 32.80 25.35 -6.56
C LEU A 6 33.90 25.88 -5.62
N PHE A 7 34.50 25.01 -4.81
CA PHE A 7 35.59 25.37 -3.89
C PHE A 7 36.87 25.80 -4.64
N ILE A 8 37.26 25.05 -5.68
CA ILE A 8 38.41 25.41 -6.54
C ILE A 8 38.15 26.74 -7.26
N PHE A 9 36.94 26.96 -7.75
CA PHE A 9 36.56 28.21 -8.42
C PHE A 9 36.62 29.42 -7.46
N PHE A 10 36.18 29.25 -6.20
CA PHE A 10 36.25 30.29 -5.18
C PHE A 10 37.69 30.65 -4.79
N ILE A 11 38.57 29.65 -4.67
CA ILE A 11 40.01 29.85 -4.41
C ILE A 11 40.65 30.66 -5.55
N CYS A 12 40.33 30.34 -6.81
CA CYS A 12 40.85 31.09 -7.96
C CYS A 12 40.39 32.57 -7.95
N ILE A 13 39.14 32.85 -7.58
CA ILE A 13 38.63 34.23 -7.46
C ILE A 13 39.34 35.00 -6.34
N CYS A 14 39.61 34.35 -5.21
CA CYS A 14 40.35 34.97 -4.10
C CYS A 14 41.81 35.30 -4.46
N PHE A 15 42.45 34.50 -5.32
CA PHE A 15 43.81 34.78 -5.81
C PHE A 15 43.86 35.98 -6.78
N ILE A 16 42.81 36.18 -7.58
CA ILE A 16 42.73 37.26 -8.57
C ILE A 16 42.43 38.63 -7.91
N ALA A 17 41.69 38.65 -6.79
CA ALA A 17 41.19 39.89 -6.16
C ALA A 17 42.16 40.58 -5.19
N GLY A 18 43.35 40.02 -4.94
CA GLY A 18 44.30 40.55 -3.95
C GLY A 18 43.94 40.14 -2.51
N TRP A 19 44.95 39.78 -1.73
CA TRP A 19 44.79 39.11 -0.43
C TRP A 19 44.38 40.07 0.68
N ASN A 20 43.11 40.48 0.70
CA ASN A 20 42.55 41.25 1.80
C ASN A 20 42.17 40.33 2.97
N THR A 21 42.17 40.86 4.20
CA THR A 21 41.74 40.15 5.42
C THR A 21 40.40 39.44 5.27
N LEU A 22 39.46 40.05 4.53
CA LEU A 22 38.14 39.50 4.25
C LEU A 22 38.18 38.19 3.40
N GLY A 23 39.15 38.06 2.49
CA GLY A 23 39.34 36.86 1.68
C GLY A 23 39.85 35.66 2.48
N THR A 24 40.74 35.90 3.45
CA THR A 24 41.23 34.83 4.35
C THR A 24 40.11 34.25 5.22
N ILE A 25 39.21 35.10 5.71
CA ILE A 25 38.07 34.68 6.55
C ILE A 25 37.09 33.80 5.76
N LEU A 26 36.82 34.13 4.49
CA LEU A 26 35.93 33.35 3.62
C LEU A 26 36.51 31.96 3.29
N VAL A 27 37.81 31.86 3.03
CA VAL A 27 38.47 30.56 2.79
C VAL A 27 38.41 29.68 4.04
N VAL A 28 38.66 30.23 5.23
CA VAL A 28 38.54 29.47 6.48
C VAL A 28 37.09 29.02 6.73
N ALA A 29 36.10 29.89 6.52
CA ALA A 29 34.69 29.56 6.71
C ALA A 29 34.22 28.43 5.77
N THR A 30 34.64 28.45 4.49
CA THR A 30 34.28 27.42 3.51
C THR A 30 34.91 26.06 3.85
N VAL A 31 36.17 26.04 4.32
CA VAL A 31 36.82 24.81 4.80
C VAL A 31 36.06 24.21 5.97
N VAL A 32 35.66 25.03 6.96
CA VAL A 32 34.87 24.57 8.11
C VAL A 32 33.52 23.98 7.67
N ILE A 33 32.81 24.63 6.74
CA ILE A 33 31.52 24.13 6.22
C ILE A 33 31.70 22.77 5.53
N ILE A 34 32.77 22.60 4.75
CA ILE A 34 33.06 21.33 4.06
C ILE A 34 33.33 20.21 5.07
N ILE A 35 34.14 20.48 6.11
CA ILE A 35 34.43 19.50 7.16
C ILE A 35 33.14 19.08 7.88
N VAL A 36 32.29 20.04 8.25
CA VAL A 36 30.99 19.77 8.88
C VAL A 36 30.08 18.95 7.96
N ALA A 37 30.00 19.29 6.68
CA ALA A 37 29.19 18.55 5.70
C ALA A 37 29.65 17.10 5.51
N ILE A 38 30.96 16.84 5.54
CA ILE A 38 31.52 15.49 5.47
C ILE A 38 31.07 14.67 6.69
N ILE A 39 31.22 15.21 7.90
CA ILE A 39 30.83 14.55 9.16
C ILE A 39 29.34 14.20 9.16
N PHE A 40 28.47 15.14 8.77
CA PHE A 40 27.03 14.88 8.65
C PHE A 40 26.73 13.77 7.62
N SER A 41 27.42 13.77 6.48
CA SER A 41 27.20 12.77 5.43
C SER A 41 27.63 11.36 5.82
N GLU A 42 28.66 11.21 6.65
CA GLU A 42 29.11 9.90 7.17
C GLU A 42 28.12 9.36 8.19
N LYS A 43 27.66 10.21 9.12
CA LYS A 43 26.64 9.83 10.10
C LYS A 43 25.34 9.37 9.43
N ASP A 44 24.87 10.08 8.41
CA ASP A 44 23.67 9.70 7.65
C ASP A 44 23.84 8.35 6.92
N LYS A 45 25.05 8.05 6.41
CA LYS A 45 25.34 6.78 5.75
C LYS A 45 25.36 5.62 6.75
N GLU A 46 25.99 5.82 7.91
CA GLU A 46 26.04 4.82 8.97
C GLU A 46 24.62 4.47 9.45
N GLU A 47 23.78 5.48 9.71
CA GLU A 47 22.39 5.26 10.09
C GLU A 47 21.58 4.51 9.01
N ARG A 48 21.78 4.81 7.72
CA ARG A 48 21.14 4.07 6.64
C ARG A 48 21.59 2.61 6.60
N ASN A 49 22.90 2.36 6.71
CA ASN A 49 23.46 1.01 6.72
C ASN A 49 22.95 0.19 7.91
N GLU A 50 22.86 0.80 9.09
CA GLU A 50 22.26 0.14 10.26
C GLU A 50 20.79 -0.18 10.05
N ARG A 51 19.99 0.75 9.53
CA ARG A 51 18.56 0.52 9.24
C ARG A 51 18.39 -0.62 8.24
N GLU A 52 19.20 -0.64 7.19
CA GLU A 52 19.18 -1.72 6.21
C GLU A 52 19.57 -3.07 6.82
N LYS A 53 20.60 -3.11 7.67
CA LYS A 53 21.02 -4.32 8.38
C LYS A 53 19.89 -4.82 9.30
N LYS A 54 19.28 -3.94 10.10
CA LYS A 54 18.13 -4.26 10.95
C LYS A 54 16.95 -4.80 10.14
N ILE A 55 16.65 -4.21 8.97
CA ILE A 55 15.59 -4.69 8.07
C ILE A 55 15.94 -6.07 7.49
N LYS A 56 17.19 -6.29 7.06
CA LYS A 56 17.66 -7.58 6.53
C LYS A 56 17.59 -8.68 7.59
N GLU A 57 18.08 -8.40 8.79
CA GLU A 57 18.03 -9.33 9.92
C GLU A 57 16.58 -9.63 10.33
N ALA A 58 15.71 -8.62 10.43
CA ALA A 58 14.29 -8.82 10.73
C ALA A 58 13.59 -9.66 9.64
N LYS A 59 13.91 -9.43 8.37
CA LYS A 59 13.40 -10.25 7.25
C LYS A 59 13.91 -11.69 7.32
N ALA A 60 15.19 -11.90 7.65
CA ALA A 60 15.77 -13.23 7.80
C ALA A 60 15.15 -14.00 8.97
N LYS A 61 15.03 -13.36 10.14
CA LYS A 61 14.34 -13.91 11.32
C LYS A 61 12.90 -14.29 11.01
N ARG A 62 12.14 -13.40 10.35
CA ARG A 62 10.75 -13.68 9.96
C ARG A 62 10.63 -14.84 8.96
N LYS A 63 11.56 -14.95 8.01
CA LYS A 63 11.59 -16.10 7.08
C LYS A 63 11.90 -17.40 7.82
N GLN A 64 12.83 -17.37 8.76
CA GLN A 64 13.19 -18.53 9.56
C GLN A 64 12.04 -18.97 10.48
N GLU A 65 11.36 -18.03 11.13
CA GLU A 65 10.15 -18.29 11.93
C GLU A 65 9.02 -18.89 11.07
N LEU A 66 8.79 -18.33 9.89
CA LEU A 66 7.82 -18.87 8.94
C LEU A 66 8.14 -20.33 8.57
N GLN A 67 9.40 -20.61 8.24
CA GLN A 67 9.84 -21.93 7.78
C GLN A 67 9.87 -22.99 8.89
N ASN A 68 10.29 -22.60 10.10
CA ASN A 68 10.57 -23.55 11.18
C ASN A 68 9.41 -23.70 12.16
N VAL A 69 8.50 -22.73 12.24
CA VAL A 69 7.41 -22.73 13.23
C VAL A 69 6.06 -22.74 12.53
N ILE A 70 5.80 -21.76 11.68
CA ILE A 70 4.45 -21.54 11.12
C ILE A 70 4.09 -22.62 10.11
N ILE A 71 4.95 -22.91 9.13
CA ILE A 71 4.68 -23.90 8.08
C ILE A 71 4.52 -25.31 8.66
N PRO A 72 5.40 -25.81 9.54
CA PRO A 72 5.25 -27.14 10.13
C PRO A 72 3.96 -27.26 10.95
N ALA A 73 3.67 -26.30 11.83
CA ALA A 73 2.45 -26.32 12.65
C ALA A 73 1.17 -26.27 11.79
N TYR A 74 1.19 -25.46 10.72
CA TYR A 74 0.10 -25.43 9.74
C TYR A 74 -0.08 -26.77 9.04
N ASN A 75 1.02 -27.39 8.56
CA ASN A 75 0.97 -28.66 7.86
C ASN A 75 0.46 -29.78 8.79
N GLU A 76 0.93 -29.84 10.02
CA GLU A 76 0.48 -30.80 11.03
C GLU A 76 -1.03 -30.67 11.27
N SER A 77 -1.50 -29.45 11.58
CA SER A 77 -2.92 -29.17 11.80
C SER A 77 -3.77 -29.51 10.57
N ARG A 78 -3.26 -29.23 9.36
CA ARG A 78 -3.96 -29.55 8.11
C ARG A 78 -4.03 -31.05 7.87
N THR A 79 -2.96 -31.78 8.16
CA THR A 79 -2.92 -33.25 8.08
C THR A 79 -3.89 -33.88 9.08
N GLU A 80 -4.00 -33.34 10.30
CA GLU A 80 -5.01 -33.80 11.26
C GLU A 80 -6.43 -33.66 10.72
N LEU A 81 -6.76 -32.53 10.07
CA LEU A 81 -8.08 -32.33 9.45
C LEU A 81 -8.34 -33.34 8.33
N ILE A 82 -7.35 -33.59 7.47
CA ILE A 82 -7.47 -34.55 6.36
C ILE A 82 -7.64 -35.97 6.90
N ASN A 83 -6.84 -36.38 7.88
CA ASN A 83 -6.95 -37.69 8.51
C ASN A 83 -8.32 -37.89 9.20
N LYS A 84 -8.90 -36.82 9.73
CA LYS A 84 -10.17 -36.87 10.45
C LYS A 84 -11.40 -36.80 9.55
N TYR A 85 -11.34 -36.05 8.45
CA TYR A 85 -12.50 -35.71 7.63
C TYR A 85 -12.42 -36.18 6.18
N GLY A 86 -11.30 -36.79 5.79
CA GLY A 86 -11.01 -37.22 4.42
C GLY A 86 -10.38 -36.11 3.58
N ASP A 87 -10.24 -36.37 2.28
CA ASP A 87 -9.69 -35.40 1.34
C ASP A 87 -10.65 -34.21 1.13
N PRO A 88 -10.13 -32.97 1.13
CA PRO A 88 -10.96 -31.80 0.95
C PRO A 88 -11.43 -31.67 -0.50
N THR A 89 -12.74 -31.53 -0.69
CA THR A 89 -13.37 -31.35 -2.00
C THR A 89 -13.11 -29.95 -2.56
N LYS A 90 -13.12 -28.94 -1.69
CA LYS A 90 -12.87 -27.54 -2.07
C LYS A 90 -12.14 -26.82 -0.95
N VAL A 91 -11.14 -26.02 -1.31
CA VAL A 91 -10.31 -25.23 -0.40
C VAL A 91 -10.25 -23.79 -0.91
N PHE A 92 -10.51 -22.84 -0.01
CA PHE A 92 -10.30 -21.42 -0.24
C PHE A 92 -9.25 -20.90 0.73
N VAL A 93 -8.12 -20.43 0.20
CA VAL A 93 -7.01 -19.90 0.99
C VAL A 93 -7.04 -18.37 0.95
N LEU A 94 -7.44 -17.74 2.07
CA LEU A 94 -7.50 -16.27 2.16
C LEU A 94 -6.17 -15.70 2.67
N LYS A 95 -5.42 -16.48 3.45
CA LYS A 95 -4.05 -16.17 3.86
C LYS A 95 -3.23 -17.45 3.89
N GLN A 96 -2.03 -17.40 3.31
CA GLN A 96 -1.12 -18.54 3.27
C GLN A 96 -0.75 -19.00 4.69
N TYR A 97 -0.70 -20.33 4.87
CA TYR A 97 -0.25 -21.02 6.09
C TYR A 97 -1.06 -20.66 7.34
N SER A 98 -2.37 -20.49 7.20
CA SER A 98 -3.22 -20.00 8.29
C SER A 98 -4.62 -20.59 8.21
N LEU A 99 -4.88 -21.70 8.92
CA LEU A 99 -6.20 -22.35 8.96
C LEU A 99 -7.32 -21.43 9.48
N ASP A 100 -6.98 -20.40 10.27
CA ASP A 100 -7.91 -19.36 10.73
C ASP A 100 -8.40 -18.44 9.60
N LYS A 101 -7.80 -18.53 8.43
CA LYS A 101 -8.08 -17.75 7.23
C LYS A 101 -8.27 -18.67 6.02
N GLU A 102 -8.86 -19.83 6.24
CA GLU A 102 -9.22 -20.79 5.21
C GLU A 102 -10.68 -21.24 5.36
N ILE A 103 -11.26 -21.62 4.23
CA ILE A 103 -12.53 -22.37 4.18
C ILE A 103 -12.26 -23.70 3.48
N ILE A 104 -12.56 -24.81 4.14
CA ILE A 104 -12.30 -26.14 3.63
C ILE A 104 -13.59 -26.96 3.72
N ALA A 105 -14.08 -27.45 2.58
CA ALA A 105 -15.25 -28.30 2.51
C ALA A 105 -14.84 -29.76 2.32
N PHE A 106 -15.36 -30.63 3.19
CA PHE A 106 -15.19 -32.08 3.14
C PHE A 106 -16.56 -32.70 2.83
N GLU A 107 -16.82 -32.97 1.55
CA GLU A 107 -18.12 -33.47 1.10
C GLU A 107 -18.45 -34.85 1.70
N GLU A 108 -17.49 -35.77 1.70
CA GLU A 108 -17.68 -37.15 2.17
C GLU A 108 -18.11 -37.20 3.64
N SER A 109 -17.45 -36.40 4.50
CA SER A 109 -17.76 -36.33 5.93
C SER A 109 -18.86 -35.32 6.29
N LYS A 110 -19.40 -34.59 5.30
CA LYS A 110 -20.42 -33.53 5.45
C LYS A 110 -19.99 -32.45 6.46
N ARG A 111 -18.70 -32.13 6.50
CA ARG A 111 -18.09 -31.13 7.39
C ARG A 111 -17.55 -29.95 6.60
N ILE A 112 -17.56 -28.78 7.22
CA ILE A 112 -16.91 -27.59 6.68
C ILE A 112 -16.10 -26.91 7.76
N TRP A 113 -14.84 -26.63 7.45
CA TRP A 113 -13.96 -25.79 8.24
C TRP A 113 -14.08 -24.35 7.74
N ILE A 114 -14.36 -23.41 8.64
CA ILE A 114 -14.49 -21.99 8.32
C ILE A 114 -13.69 -21.21 9.35
N CYS A 115 -12.61 -20.57 8.92
CA CYS A 115 -11.80 -19.64 9.72
C CYS A 115 -11.45 -20.18 11.13
N GLY A 116 -10.88 -21.38 11.19
CA GLY A 116 -10.41 -21.98 12.45
C GLY A 116 -11.46 -22.81 13.20
N LYS A 117 -12.69 -22.90 12.68
CA LYS A 117 -13.80 -23.59 13.34
C LYS A 117 -14.42 -24.65 12.45
N ASN A 118 -14.77 -25.78 13.05
CA ASN A 118 -15.40 -26.90 12.36
C ASN A 118 -16.92 -26.89 12.54
N PHE A 119 -17.65 -27.01 11.44
CA PHE A 119 -19.11 -27.04 11.42
C PHE A 119 -19.62 -28.26 10.66
N GLN A 120 -20.82 -28.71 11.02
CA GLN A 120 -21.56 -29.63 10.15
C GLN A 120 -22.20 -28.81 9.03
N MET A 121 -22.18 -29.32 7.80
CA MET A 121 -22.78 -28.60 6.66
C MET A 121 -24.25 -28.22 6.89
N LYS A 122 -25.04 -29.06 7.56
CA LYS A 122 -26.43 -28.77 7.91
C LYS A 122 -26.62 -27.57 8.85
N SER A 123 -25.60 -27.23 9.65
CA SER A 123 -25.66 -26.11 10.59
C SER A 123 -25.53 -24.75 9.91
N ILE A 124 -25.12 -24.70 8.64
CA ILE A 124 -25.05 -23.44 7.88
C ILE A 124 -26.46 -23.03 7.48
N LEU A 125 -26.99 -21.96 8.05
CA LEU A 125 -28.38 -21.53 7.86
C LEU A 125 -28.56 -20.66 6.61
N SER A 126 -27.68 -19.67 6.44
CA SER A 126 -27.69 -18.77 5.28
C SER A 126 -26.32 -18.14 5.06
N CYS A 127 -26.11 -17.61 3.86
CA CYS A 127 -24.89 -16.92 3.48
C CYS A 127 -25.24 -15.65 2.69
N THR A 128 -24.67 -14.53 3.09
CA THR A 128 -24.78 -13.25 2.40
C THR A 128 -23.41 -12.59 2.30
N PHE A 129 -23.30 -11.46 1.61
CA PHE A 129 -22.06 -10.69 1.58
C PHE A 129 -22.34 -9.19 1.61
N THR A 130 -21.36 -8.42 2.06
CA THR A 130 -21.35 -6.95 2.02
C THR A 130 -20.17 -6.46 1.20
N ASP A 131 -20.30 -5.28 0.61
CA ASP A 131 -19.25 -4.60 -0.17
C ASP A 131 -19.09 -3.17 0.36
N ASP A 132 -18.05 -2.94 1.15
CA ASP A 132 -17.75 -1.65 1.77
C ASP A 132 -16.97 -0.77 0.78
N LYS A 133 -17.68 -0.31 -0.27
CA LYS A 133 -17.12 0.47 -1.37
C LYS A 133 -16.56 1.81 -0.91
N LYS A 134 -15.33 2.13 -1.31
CA LYS A 134 -14.74 3.47 -1.17
C LYS A 134 -14.51 4.09 -2.55
N VAL A 135 -15.16 5.21 -2.82
CA VAL A 135 -14.99 5.97 -4.06
C VAL A 135 -14.02 7.12 -3.80
N VAL A 136 -12.84 7.06 -4.41
CA VAL A 136 -11.89 8.17 -4.42
C VAL A 136 -12.11 8.95 -5.72
N LYS A 137 -12.66 10.16 -5.59
CA LYS A 137 -12.92 11.04 -6.74
C LYS A 137 -11.61 11.42 -7.41
N GLY A 138 -11.57 11.33 -8.73
CA GLY A 138 -10.38 11.69 -9.51
C GLY A 138 -9.98 13.16 -9.31
N GLN A 139 -8.67 13.42 -9.28
CA GLN A 139 -8.14 14.77 -9.12
C GLN A 139 -8.36 15.54 -10.43
N ILE A 140 -9.03 16.70 -10.36
CA ILE A 140 -9.21 17.57 -11.52
C ILE A 140 -7.93 18.38 -11.68
N THR A 141 -7.14 18.06 -12.72
CA THR A 141 -5.91 18.81 -13.02
C THR A 141 -6.17 19.73 -14.22
N SER A 142 -6.45 21.01 -13.96
CA SER A 142 -6.63 22.01 -15.01
C SER A 142 -5.28 22.60 -15.42
N THR A 143 -4.68 22.10 -16.51
CA THR A 143 -3.48 22.71 -17.09
C THR A 143 -3.86 23.81 -18.07
N THR A 144 -3.64 25.07 -17.70
CA THR A 144 -3.83 26.22 -18.61
C THR A 144 -2.53 26.52 -19.33
N LYS A 145 -2.41 26.15 -20.60
CA LYS A 145 -1.34 26.65 -21.48
C LYS A 145 -1.78 27.97 -22.11
N ALA A 146 -1.15 29.08 -21.71
CA ALA A 146 -1.30 30.36 -22.41
C ALA A 146 -0.23 30.43 -23.51
N ASN A 147 -0.66 30.52 -24.77
CA ASN A 147 0.23 30.83 -25.90
C ASN A 147 0.29 32.35 -26.03
N SER A 148 1.30 32.97 -25.41
CA SER A 148 1.66 34.37 -25.61
C SER A 148 3.17 34.44 -25.76
N GLY A 149 3.62 35.16 -26.78
CA GLY A 149 5.03 35.35 -27.07
C GLY A 149 5.80 35.90 -25.87
N ASN A 150 7.06 35.47 -25.79
CA ASN A 150 8.09 35.76 -24.80
C ASN A 150 8.10 34.85 -23.55
N MET A 151 8.95 33.83 -23.66
CA MET A 151 8.85 32.53 -23.01
C MET A 151 9.76 32.40 -21.77
N VAL A 152 9.92 33.44 -20.95
CA VAL A 152 10.87 33.40 -19.83
C VAL A 152 10.29 34.12 -18.62
N LYS A 153 9.54 33.37 -17.80
CA LYS A 153 9.62 33.33 -16.33
C LYS A 153 8.26 33.00 -15.70
N ARG A 154 8.25 31.86 -15.01
CA ARG A 154 7.62 31.65 -13.69
C ARG A 154 6.09 31.70 -13.65
N ALA A 155 5.49 30.52 -13.56
CA ALA A 155 4.62 30.14 -12.45
C ALA A 155 4.24 28.65 -12.59
N VAL A 156 5.16 27.78 -12.17
CA VAL A 156 4.73 26.54 -11.53
C VAL A 156 4.39 26.95 -10.10
N VAL A 157 3.14 27.35 -9.90
CA VAL A 157 2.47 27.52 -8.61
C VAL A 157 1.20 26.67 -8.82
N GLY A 158 1.11 25.42 -8.36
CA GLY A 158 1.62 24.94 -7.09
C GLY A 158 0.74 25.53 -6.01
N ASP A 159 -0.39 24.87 -5.78
CA ASP A 159 -1.41 25.12 -4.76
C ASP A 159 -2.55 26.10 -5.08
N VAL A 160 -3.75 25.51 -5.05
CA VAL A 160 -5.05 26.02 -4.59
C VAL A 160 -5.17 27.54 -4.44
N LEU A 161 -5.99 28.14 -5.28
CA LEU A 161 -6.74 29.35 -4.92
C LEU A 161 -8.17 29.28 -5.46
N LEU A 162 -9.10 29.10 -4.51
CA LEU A 162 -10.51 29.54 -4.50
C LEU A 162 -11.46 28.65 -5.33
N GLY A 163 -12.27 27.78 -4.72
CA GLY A 163 -13.45 28.18 -3.95
C GLY A 163 -14.67 28.02 -4.86
N GLY A 164 -15.75 27.40 -4.37
CA GLY A 164 -16.91 27.01 -5.18
C GLY A 164 -17.45 28.12 -6.10
N ALA A 165 -17.89 27.74 -7.29
CA ALA A 165 -18.72 28.51 -8.23
C ALA A 165 -18.51 30.05 -8.22
N GLY A 166 -17.68 30.59 -9.13
CA GLY A 166 -17.86 31.98 -9.58
C GLY A 166 -16.65 32.92 -9.66
N ALA A 167 -15.46 32.47 -10.07
CA ALA A 167 -14.41 33.40 -10.50
C ALA A 167 -14.53 33.73 -12.00
N VAL A 168 -15.39 34.70 -12.32
CA VAL A 168 -15.48 35.28 -13.67
C VAL A 168 -14.40 36.35 -13.81
N ILE A 169 -13.24 36.00 -14.37
CA ILE A 169 -12.26 37.01 -14.80
C ILE A 169 -12.69 37.50 -16.18
N GLY A 170 -13.41 38.62 -16.20
CA GLY A 170 -13.65 39.41 -17.40
C GLY A 170 -12.35 40.05 -17.89
N GLY A 171 -12.13 40.04 -19.20
CA GLY A 171 -11.07 40.82 -19.84
C GLY A 171 -10.31 40.07 -20.94
N SER A 172 -10.67 40.37 -22.19
CA SER A 172 -9.91 40.15 -23.43
C SER A 172 -9.63 38.71 -23.89
N THR A 173 -10.27 38.38 -25.01
CA THR A 173 -9.90 37.48 -26.10
C THR A 173 -8.49 36.87 -26.05
N ALA A 174 -8.42 35.61 -25.63
CA ALA A 174 -7.50 34.63 -26.21
C ALA A 174 -8.22 33.28 -26.20
N LYS A 175 -8.17 32.55 -27.32
CA LYS A 175 -8.79 31.23 -27.48
C LYS A 175 -8.10 30.23 -26.53
N LYS A 176 -8.53 30.19 -25.27
CA LYS A 176 -8.02 29.27 -24.25
C LYS A 176 -8.79 27.96 -24.36
N SER A 177 -8.19 26.92 -24.93
CA SER A 177 -8.74 25.57 -24.79
C SER A 177 -8.35 25.02 -23.43
N THR A 178 -9.30 25.06 -22.49
CA THR A 178 -9.18 24.31 -21.23
C THR A 178 -9.37 22.84 -21.56
N ILE A 179 -8.30 22.04 -21.48
CA ILE A 179 -8.42 20.58 -21.48
C ILE A 179 -8.57 20.18 -20.02
N THR A 180 -9.79 19.87 -19.62
CA THR A 180 -10.09 19.26 -18.32
C THR A 180 -9.81 17.77 -18.44
N THR A 181 -8.68 17.32 -17.91
CA THR A 181 -8.48 15.89 -17.64
C THR A 181 -9.04 15.62 -16.25
N GLN A 182 -10.23 15.03 -16.20
CA GLN A 182 -10.77 14.41 -15.00
C GLN A 182 -10.25 12.98 -14.98
N ASP A 183 -9.42 12.64 -13.99
CA ASP A 183 -9.10 11.24 -13.75
C ASP A 183 -10.38 10.47 -13.38
N ASP A 184 -10.49 9.22 -13.83
CA ASP A 184 -11.63 8.38 -13.49
C ASP A 184 -11.70 8.16 -11.97
N ASP A 185 -12.92 8.17 -11.43
CA ASP A 185 -13.17 7.83 -10.03
C ASP A 185 -12.66 6.40 -9.74
N LYS A 186 -11.74 6.28 -8.78
CA LYS A 186 -11.24 4.96 -8.36
C LYS A 186 -12.19 4.39 -7.32
N VAL A 187 -12.89 3.32 -7.69
CA VAL A 187 -13.76 2.54 -6.80
C VAL A 187 -12.96 1.39 -6.21
N TYR A 188 -12.79 1.40 -4.90
CA TYR A 188 -12.18 0.32 -4.14
C TYR A 188 -13.28 -0.54 -3.52
N HIS A 189 -13.28 -1.84 -3.83
CA HIS A 189 -14.19 -2.82 -3.27
C HIS A 189 -13.57 -3.51 -2.06
N ASP A 190 -14.37 -3.77 -1.05
CA ASP A 190 -13.97 -4.51 0.13
C ASP A 190 -15.09 -5.46 0.58
N TYR A 191 -14.94 -6.73 0.21
CA TYR A 191 -15.95 -7.74 0.37
C TYR A 191 -15.80 -8.50 1.69
N THR A 192 -16.91 -8.66 2.39
CA THR A 192 -17.01 -9.55 3.56
C THR A 192 -18.19 -10.51 3.38
N VAL A 193 -17.91 -11.82 3.50
CA VAL A 193 -18.93 -12.86 3.52
C VAL A 193 -19.44 -13.03 4.94
N ILE A 194 -20.76 -13.10 5.10
CA ILE A 194 -21.45 -13.26 6.37
C ILE A 194 -22.19 -14.60 6.30
N ILE A 195 -21.82 -15.52 7.19
CA ILE A 195 -22.37 -16.88 7.24
C ILE A 195 -23.13 -17.00 8.55
N ASN A 196 -24.42 -17.27 8.46
CA ASN A 196 -25.24 -17.55 9.64
C ASN A 196 -25.21 -19.06 9.93
N VAL A 197 -24.95 -19.40 11.18
CA VAL A 197 -24.84 -20.78 11.66
C VAL A 197 -25.80 -21.04 12.80
N ASP A 198 -26.23 -22.30 12.92
CA ASP A 198 -27.07 -22.78 14.00
C ASP A 198 -26.26 -22.93 15.30
N SER A 199 -25.97 -21.78 15.92
CA SER A 199 -25.23 -21.66 17.17
C SER A 199 -25.75 -20.44 17.93
N LEU A 200 -26.24 -20.66 19.15
CA LEU A 200 -26.73 -19.56 19.99
C LEU A 200 -25.58 -18.68 20.53
N SER A 201 -24.40 -19.26 20.74
CA SER A 201 -23.25 -18.52 21.27
C SER A 201 -22.58 -17.65 20.20
N GLU A 202 -22.53 -18.14 18.97
CA GLU A 202 -21.88 -17.44 17.86
C GLU A 202 -22.62 -17.72 16.55
N PRO A 203 -23.75 -17.03 16.32
CA PRO A 203 -24.61 -17.30 15.17
C PRO A 203 -24.06 -16.73 13.85
N ILE A 204 -23.09 -15.83 13.89
CA ILE A 204 -22.61 -15.10 12.71
C ILE A 204 -21.10 -15.23 12.58
N ILE A 205 -20.64 -15.77 11.44
CA ILE A 205 -19.23 -15.84 11.07
C ILE A 205 -18.98 -14.81 9.97
N ARG A 206 -17.96 -13.96 10.17
CA ARG A 206 -17.56 -12.94 9.19
C ARG A 206 -16.22 -13.32 8.57
N VAL A 207 -16.21 -13.45 7.25
CA VAL A 207 -15.03 -13.81 6.47
C VAL A 207 -14.67 -12.65 5.55
N HIS A 208 -13.58 -11.97 5.87
CA HIS A 208 -13.08 -10.85 5.07
C HIS A 208 -12.30 -11.36 3.86
N ILE A 209 -12.72 -10.94 2.66
CA ILE A 209 -12.15 -11.35 1.37
C ILE A 209 -11.30 -10.24 0.75
N GLY A 210 -11.60 -8.97 1.03
CA GLY A 210 -10.97 -7.83 0.35
C GLY A 210 -11.58 -7.61 -1.03
N SER A 211 -10.77 -7.27 -2.03
CA SER A 211 -11.29 -6.87 -3.36
C SER A 211 -11.56 -8.03 -4.34
N ASP A 212 -11.35 -9.29 -3.93
CA ASP A 212 -11.47 -10.44 -4.82
C ASP A 212 -12.93 -10.91 -5.00
N ARG A 213 -13.58 -10.35 -6.02
CA ARG A 213 -14.96 -10.70 -6.39
C ARG A 213 -15.11 -12.16 -6.85
N LYS A 214 -14.07 -12.75 -7.44
CA LYS A 214 -14.15 -14.13 -7.93
C LYS A 214 -14.22 -15.10 -6.75
N THR A 215 -13.28 -14.98 -5.82
CA THR A 215 -13.27 -15.79 -4.60
C THR A 215 -14.55 -15.59 -3.80
N LEU A 216 -15.05 -14.35 -3.69
CA LEU A 216 -16.35 -14.05 -3.09
C LEU A 216 -17.49 -14.90 -3.70
N ASN A 217 -17.65 -14.82 -5.02
CA ASN A 217 -18.75 -15.50 -5.71
C ASN A 217 -18.62 -17.03 -5.60
N GLU A 218 -17.40 -17.57 -5.64
CA GLU A 218 -17.18 -19.01 -5.46
C GLU A 218 -17.53 -19.47 -4.04
N ILE A 219 -17.20 -18.70 -3.01
CA ILE A 219 -17.56 -19.01 -1.61
C ILE A 219 -19.08 -18.96 -1.44
N VAL A 220 -19.74 -17.90 -1.92
CA VAL A 220 -21.21 -17.79 -1.87
C VAL A 220 -21.87 -18.95 -2.63
N GLY A 221 -21.35 -19.30 -3.80
CA GLY A 221 -21.80 -20.45 -4.58
C GLY A 221 -21.68 -21.77 -3.81
N LEU A 222 -20.52 -22.03 -3.19
CA LEU A 222 -20.34 -23.22 -2.34
C LEU A 222 -21.36 -23.26 -1.20
N MET A 223 -21.54 -22.14 -0.50
CA MET A 223 -22.47 -22.08 0.64
C MET A 223 -23.90 -22.33 0.19
N ASN A 224 -24.33 -21.77 -0.95
CA ASN A 224 -25.67 -22.02 -1.50
C ASN A 224 -25.88 -23.49 -1.85
N VAL A 225 -24.88 -24.16 -2.41
CA VAL A 225 -24.94 -25.61 -2.66
C VAL A 225 -25.12 -26.38 -1.34
N ILE A 226 -24.36 -26.03 -0.30
CA ILE A 226 -24.47 -26.66 1.02
C ILE A 226 -25.86 -26.44 1.64
N ILE A 227 -26.39 -25.23 1.56
CA ILE A 227 -27.70 -24.86 2.13
C ILE A 227 -28.83 -25.60 1.42
N ASN A 228 -28.77 -25.74 0.09
CA ASN A 228 -29.82 -26.33 -0.72
C ASN A 228 -29.75 -27.87 -0.81
N ARG A 229 -28.63 -28.49 -0.41
CA ARG A 229 -28.47 -29.95 -0.36
C ARG A 229 -29.00 -30.60 0.94
N LYS A 230 -29.56 -29.81 1.84
CA LYS A 230 -30.08 -30.28 3.13
C LYS A 230 -31.25 -31.23 2.99
#